data_AF-A0A7S1ZKF3-F1
#
_entry.id   AF-A0A7S1ZKF3-F1
#
_cell.length_a   1.000
_cell.length_b   1.000
_cell.length_c   1.000
_cell.angle_alpha   90.00
_cell.angle_beta   90.00
_cell.angle_gamma   90.00
#
_symmetry.space_group_name_H-M   'P 1'
#
loop_
_entity.id
_entity.type
_entity.pdbx_description
1 polymer ?
#
loop_
_entity_poly.entity_id
_entity_poly.type
_entity_poly.pdbx_seq_one_letter_code
_entity_poly.pdbx_strand_id
1 'polypeptide(L)'
;EKDKYQNLSPLYNPHWNRASDPSESICQLVGGTRISQGLSNDPFITDISQILVDIPADIVEKLKELNFKPSDMIMQERMPFFAIMKGDNWISPFARDALRKIYRTFFRDQVMRSIISGALPKPDAMVFSGGLSNHADMAYLLRDILNENGIESIAGYEDAVHCGIVRLAYVTDEVRCEHFDIPSAATLPKLEHKHNFGSHKMKAVPSLPSQNEVQTHADSSHISCLGRDKAQDGLTLPNVLLIGAQKSATSAVAEWLFNTVCQARVLSSSGHERFEKEAHYFNKIGMSSSRFDNVTAYGQIYAHCCPGTGHSTNSSVLAMDATPNYMPHAKRIRFTYDNIDPTGSLANNLKIIAILREPSSRELSIYNHVAYNCREILLGKKKASTHIWVLDYCFGRTSLDKGDSALTIRNFSDFIGNITVPGTTFKPEQRSGYRIMNLGMYATYLREWVSIFDPNQILVLSHDELVKDQPSFLRRIQSFLDLDESILDFPVPEDKNAKNSGEKLKQMKCSDRDRLFELYQPMNDDLYDLLKKLPRPKEEQRPFPTFVPPSCSGNGNT
;
A
#
# COMPACT_ATOMS: atom_id res chain seq x y z
N GLU A 1 -22.97 -29.19 -30.17
CA GLU A 1 -22.52 -28.08 -29.30
C GLU A 1 -22.74 -26.66 -29.85
N LYS A 2 -23.64 -26.44 -30.83
CA LYS A 2 -24.04 -25.08 -31.26
C LYS A 2 -25.48 -24.66 -30.88
N ASP A 3 -26.29 -25.57 -30.33
CA ASP A 3 -27.71 -25.29 -30.01
C ASP A 3 -28.01 -25.10 -28.51
N LYS A 4 -26.99 -24.89 -27.66
CA LYS A 4 -27.17 -24.67 -26.21
C LYS A 4 -27.09 -23.21 -25.75
N TYR A 5 -26.97 -22.24 -26.65
CA TYR A 5 -26.75 -20.82 -26.29
C TYR A 5 -27.84 -19.83 -26.74
N GLN A 6 -28.99 -20.29 -27.25
CA GLN A 6 -30.05 -19.38 -27.74
C GLN A 6 -31.21 -19.13 -26.76
N ASN A 7 -31.19 -19.64 -25.52
CA ASN A 7 -32.35 -19.53 -24.60
C ASN A 7 -32.08 -18.88 -23.23
N LEU A 8 -31.11 -17.95 -23.11
CA LEU A 8 -30.94 -17.16 -21.88
C LEU A 8 -30.81 -15.65 -22.14
N SER A 9 -31.94 -15.05 -22.55
CA SER A 9 -32.37 -13.67 -22.22
C SER A 9 -33.85 -13.58 -22.59
N PRO A 10 -34.73 -13.20 -21.65
CA PRO A 10 -34.76 -11.81 -21.19
C PRO A 10 -35.01 -11.67 -19.67
N LEU A 11 -34.06 -11.06 -18.97
CA LEU A 11 -34.34 -10.30 -17.73
C LEU A 11 -33.84 -8.87 -17.93
N TYR A 12 -34.43 -8.23 -18.93
CA TYR A 12 -34.45 -6.77 -19.01
C TYR A 12 -35.59 -6.31 -18.11
N ASN A 13 -35.27 -5.80 -16.92
CA ASN A 13 -36.25 -5.27 -15.98
C ASN A 13 -36.25 -3.73 -16.06
N PRO A 14 -37.25 -3.10 -16.72
CA PRO A 14 -37.29 -1.65 -16.91
C PRO A 14 -37.98 -0.91 -15.74
N HIS A 15 -37.82 -1.36 -14.49
CA HIS A 15 -38.53 -0.78 -13.33
C HIS A 15 -37.70 0.11 -12.39
N TRP A 16 -36.49 0.53 -12.76
CA TRP A 16 -35.73 1.51 -11.96
C TRP A 16 -36.17 2.99 -12.14
N ASN A 17 -37.37 3.22 -12.68
CA ASN A 17 -37.98 4.56 -12.75
C ASN A 17 -39.49 4.48 -12.51
N ARG A 18 -39.90 4.11 -11.28
CA ARG A 18 -41.17 4.52 -10.66
C ARG A 18 -41.17 4.05 -9.20
N ALA A 19 -40.93 4.98 -8.29
CA ALA A 19 -41.48 4.85 -6.95
C ALA A 19 -43.01 4.96 -7.09
N SER A 20 -43.71 3.84 -6.98
CA SER A 20 -45.17 3.79 -6.97
C SER A 20 -45.76 3.43 -5.61
N ASP A 21 -44.95 3.51 -4.55
CA ASP A 21 -45.43 3.43 -3.17
C ASP A 21 -45.02 4.71 -2.42
N PRO A 22 -45.95 5.57 -1.98
CA PRO A 22 -45.64 6.79 -1.23
C PRO A 22 -45.17 6.52 0.21
N SER A 23 -45.09 5.26 0.65
CA SER A 23 -44.77 4.91 2.03
C SER A 23 -43.37 4.33 2.27
N GLU A 24 -42.55 4.14 1.23
CA GLU A 24 -41.15 3.70 1.39
C GLU A 24 -40.13 4.80 1.07
N SER A 25 -39.29 5.08 2.08
CA SER A 25 -38.08 5.93 2.10
C SER A 25 -38.24 7.44 2.36
N ILE A 26 -38.40 7.78 3.64
CA ILE A 26 -38.01 9.07 4.22
C ILE A 26 -36.47 9.09 4.31
N CYS A 27 -35.83 9.33 3.18
CA CYS A 27 -34.51 9.93 3.07
C CYS A 27 -34.67 10.96 1.96
N GLN A 28 -34.80 12.24 2.31
CA GLN A 28 -34.86 13.30 1.29
C GLN A 28 -33.52 13.32 0.55
N LEU A 29 -33.44 12.60 -0.56
CA LEU A 29 -32.39 12.78 -1.53
C LEU A 29 -32.42 14.24 -1.96
N VAL A 30 -31.31 14.97 -1.79
CA VAL A 30 -31.16 16.27 -2.42
C VAL A 30 -31.36 16.03 -3.92
N GLY A 31 -32.51 16.49 -4.43
CA GLY A 31 -32.92 16.19 -5.80
C GLY A 31 -31.84 16.63 -6.79
N GLY A 32 -31.65 15.87 -7.88
CA GLY A 32 -30.62 16.15 -8.88
C GLY A 32 -30.65 17.59 -9.39
N THR A 33 -31.82 18.22 -9.44
CA THR A 33 -32.00 19.64 -9.77
C THR A 33 -31.31 20.58 -8.80
N ARG A 34 -31.43 20.37 -7.48
CA ARG A 34 -30.79 21.22 -6.47
C ARG A 34 -29.27 21.05 -6.49
N ILE A 35 -28.78 19.84 -6.75
CA ILE A 35 -27.34 19.58 -6.96
C ILE A 35 -26.84 20.34 -8.20
N SER A 36 -27.58 20.24 -9.31
CA SER A 36 -27.21 20.86 -10.58
C SER A 36 -27.19 22.39 -10.50
N GLN A 37 -28.21 22.98 -9.88
CA GLN A 37 -28.30 24.42 -9.64
C GLN A 37 -27.19 24.91 -8.70
N GLY A 38 -26.93 24.15 -7.62
CA GLY A 38 -25.88 24.50 -6.66
C GLY A 38 -24.48 24.44 -7.25
N LEU A 39 -24.20 23.50 -8.17
CA LEU A 39 -22.87 23.34 -8.79
C LEU A 39 -22.66 24.24 -10.02
N SER A 40 -23.70 24.51 -10.80
CA SER A 40 -23.54 25.20 -12.08
C SER A 40 -23.60 26.73 -11.96
N ASN A 41 -24.09 27.28 -10.85
CA ASN A 41 -24.47 28.70 -10.70
C ASN A 41 -25.44 29.22 -11.78
N ASP A 42 -25.95 28.35 -12.65
CA ASP A 42 -26.89 28.64 -13.73
C ASP A 42 -28.25 28.08 -13.32
N PRO A 43 -29.28 28.94 -13.12
CA PRO A 43 -30.60 28.49 -12.69
C PRO A 43 -31.32 27.62 -13.72
N PHE A 44 -30.89 27.64 -14.99
CA PHE A 44 -31.47 26.85 -16.08
C PHE A 44 -30.89 25.43 -16.17
N ILE A 45 -29.76 25.16 -15.49
CA ILE A 45 -29.17 23.82 -15.42
C ILE A 45 -29.87 23.02 -14.32
N THR A 46 -30.73 22.10 -14.76
CA THR A 46 -31.63 21.32 -13.90
C THR A 46 -31.30 19.83 -13.87
N ASP A 47 -30.33 19.39 -14.68
CA ASP A 47 -29.88 18.01 -14.84
C ASP A 47 -28.37 17.89 -14.58
N ILE A 48 -27.95 16.87 -13.83
CA ILE A 48 -26.54 16.64 -13.46
C ILE A 48 -25.66 16.47 -14.70
N SER A 49 -26.19 15.91 -15.78
CA SER A 49 -25.48 15.77 -17.06
C SER A 49 -25.15 17.11 -17.72
N GLN A 50 -25.81 18.20 -17.33
CA GLN A 50 -25.54 19.55 -17.86
C GLN A 50 -24.51 20.33 -17.04
N ILE A 51 -24.05 19.79 -15.90
CA ILE A 51 -23.02 20.43 -15.07
C ILE A 51 -21.72 20.53 -15.86
N LEU A 52 -21.14 21.73 -15.89
CA LEU A 52 -19.87 22.01 -16.54
C LEU A 52 -18.73 22.06 -15.51
N VAL A 53 -17.74 21.19 -15.66
CA VAL A 53 -16.54 21.13 -14.84
C VAL A 53 -15.45 22.02 -15.40
N ASP A 54 -14.92 22.91 -14.55
CA ASP A 54 -13.78 23.76 -14.89
C ASP A 54 -12.52 22.89 -15.09
N ILE A 55 -11.86 23.08 -16.23
CA ILE A 55 -10.60 22.43 -16.58
C ILE A 55 -9.46 23.42 -16.24
N PRO A 56 -8.44 23.00 -15.46
CA PRO A 56 -7.26 23.84 -15.23
C PRO A 56 -6.61 24.29 -16.54
N ALA A 57 -6.20 25.56 -16.61
CA ALA A 57 -5.65 26.16 -17.82
C ALA A 57 -4.46 25.37 -18.40
N ASP A 58 -3.58 24.83 -17.55
CA ASP A 58 -2.44 24.01 -17.96
C ASP A 58 -2.84 22.66 -18.59
N ILE A 59 -4.05 22.17 -18.29
CA ILE A 59 -4.62 20.99 -18.92
C ILE A 59 -5.31 21.34 -20.24
N VAL A 60 -5.97 22.49 -20.32
CA VAL A 60 -6.57 23.02 -21.56
C VAL A 60 -5.50 23.19 -22.65
N GLU A 61 -4.35 23.76 -22.32
CA GLU A 61 -3.23 23.93 -23.26
C GLU A 61 -2.73 22.59 -23.79
N LYS A 62 -2.53 21.60 -22.92
CA LYS A 62 -2.08 20.26 -23.33
C LYS A 62 -3.12 19.48 -24.12
N LEU A 63 -4.41 19.67 -23.84
CA LEU A 63 -5.49 19.07 -24.66
C LEU A 63 -5.49 19.65 -26.08
N LYS A 64 -5.18 20.95 -26.24
CA LYS A 64 -5.01 21.58 -27.56
C LYS A 64 -3.80 21.00 -28.31
N GLU A 65 -2.68 20.77 -27.62
CA GLU A 65 -1.48 20.15 -28.22
C GLU A 65 -1.72 18.73 -28.74
N LEU A 66 -2.59 17.97 -28.07
CA LEU A 66 -2.92 16.59 -28.45
C LEU A 66 -3.96 16.48 -29.57
N ASN A 67 -4.36 17.61 -30.17
CA ASN A 67 -5.33 17.67 -31.25
C ASN A 67 -6.68 17.01 -30.91
N PHE A 68 -7.08 17.09 -29.63
CA PHE A 68 -8.37 16.60 -29.16
C PHE A 68 -9.48 17.39 -29.86
N LYS A 69 -10.39 16.70 -30.58
CA LYS A 69 -11.34 17.39 -31.46
C LYS A 69 -12.28 18.31 -30.67
N PRO A 70 -12.34 19.62 -30.99
CA PRO A 70 -13.21 20.58 -30.29
C PRO A 70 -14.71 20.27 -30.37
N SER A 71 -15.16 19.43 -31.31
CA SER A 71 -16.57 19.02 -31.41
C SER A 71 -17.08 18.21 -30.22
N ASP A 72 -16.18 17.62 -29.42
CA ASP A 72 -16.52 16.92 -28.18
C ASP A 72 -16.36 17.81 -26.93
N MET A 73 -15.89 19.05 -27.11
CA MET A 73 -15.65 20.03 -26.04
C MET A 73 -16.55 21.24 -26.24
N ILE A 74 -17.64 21.34 -25.46
CA ILE A 74 -18.40 22.58 -25.38
C ILE A 74 -17.54 23.62 -24.62
N MET A 75 -16.78 24.38 -25.40
CA MET A 75 -16.07 25.63 -25.07
C MET A 75 -14.92 25.60 -24.04
N GLN A 76 -13.71 25.85 -24.56
CA GLN A 76 -12.60 26.62 -23.99
C GLN A 76 -12.64 26.85 -22.46
N GLU A 77 -12.23 25.84 -21.67
CA GLU A 77 -12.03 25.85 -20.19
C GLU A 77 -13.06 25.06 -19.38
N ARG A 78 -14.15 24.58 -19.97
CA ARG A 78 -15.14 23.73 -19.26
C ARG A 78 -15.47 22.44 -20.02
N MET A 79 -15.85 21.40 -19.29
CA MET A 79 -16.26 20.10 -19.84
C MET A 79 -17.53 19.59 -19.16
N PRO A 80 -18.50 19.02 -19.90
CA PRO A 80 -19.64 18.37 -19.28
C PRO A 80 -19.20 17.26 -18.31
N PHE A 81 -19.81 17.22 -17.12
CA PHE A 81 -19.46 16.27 -16.07
C PHE A 81 -19.52 14.81 -16.58
N PHE A 82 -20.51 14.47 -17.39
CA PHE A 82 -20.62 13.12 -17.96
C PHE A 82 -19.47 12.76 -18.92
N ALA A 83 -18.84 13.74 -19.59
CA ALA A 83 -17.72 13.49 -20.49
C ALA A 83 -16.43 13.17 -19.72
N ILE A 84 -16.30 13.67 -18.49
CA ILE A 84 -15.25 13.26 -17.54
C ILE A 84 -15.51 11.84 -17.04
N MET A 85 -16.78 11.49 -16.80
CA MET A 85 -17.19 10.20 -16.23
C MET A 85 -17.20 9.04 -17.23
N LYS A 86 -17.38 9.30 -18.53
CA LYS A 86 -17.25 8.27 -19.59
C LYS A 86 -15.77 7.93 -19.78
N GLY A 87 -15.29 6.96 -18.99
CA GLY A 87 -13.89 6.55 -18.89
C GLY A 87 -13.19 6.15 -20.19
N ASP A 88 -13.94 5.90 -21.27
CA ASP A 88 -13.43 5.50 -22.58
C ASP A 88 -12.48 6.54 -23.21
N ASN A 89 -12.67 7.82 -22.88
CA ASN A 89 -11.81 8.91 -23.37
C ASN A 89 -10.53 9.12 -22.52
N TRP A 90 -10.44 8.47 -21.36
CA TRP A 90 -9.39 8.73 -20.36
C TRP A 90 -8.36 7.59 -20.25
N ILE A 91 -8.29 6.73 -21.26
CA ILE A 91 -7.38 5.56 -21.31
C ILE A 91 -5.90 5.98 -21.50
N SER A 92 -5.65 7.22 -21.90
CA SER A 92 -4.29 7.77 -22.03
C SER A 92 -3.66 8.12 -20.66
N PRO A 93 -2.35 7.89 -20.48
CA PRO A 93 -1.58 8.41 -19.36
C PRO A 93 -1.72 9.90 -19.04
N PHE A 94 -1.75 10.74 -20.08
CA PHE A 94 -1.94 12.18 -19.93
C PHE A 94 -3.30 12.47 -19.31
N ALA A 95 -4.29 11.67 -19.70
CA ALA A 95 -5.63 11.73 -19.16
C ALA A 95 -5.66 11.45 -17.64
N ARG A 96 -4.83 10.58 -17.05
CA ARG A 96 -4.94 10.28 -15.60
C ARG A 96 -4.48 11.42 -14.68
N ASP A 97 -3.32 12.04 -14.94
CA ASP A 97 -2.85 13.17 -14.11
C ASP A 97 -3.67 14.44 -14.39
N ALA A 98 -4.10 14.65 -15.64
CA ALA A 98 -5.06 15.68 -15.99
C ALA A 98 -6.39 15.48 -15.25
N LEU A 99 -6.92 14.25 -15.26
CA LEU A 99 -8.15 13.87 -14.56
C LEU A 99 -8.04 14.11 -13.06
N ARG A 100 -6.91 13.75 -12.43
CA ARG A 100 -6.65 14.07 -11.01
C ARG A 100 -6.72 15.57 -10.74
N LYS A 101 -6.09 16.39 -11.58
CA LYS A 101 -6.14 17.86 -11.44
C LYS A 101 -7.55 18.41 -11.69
N ILE A 102 -8.24 17.91 -12.70
CA ILE A 102 -9.63 18.29 -13.03
C ILE A 102 -10.54 17.97 -11.85
N TYR A 103 -10.52 16.75 -11.32
CA TYR A 103 -11.32 16.39 -10.15
C TYR A 103 -10.94 17.19 -8.90
N ARG A 104 -9.65 17.40 -8.63
CA ARG A 104 -9.24 18.22 -7.48
C ARG A 104 -9.79 19.64 -7.59
N THR A 105 -9.72 20.23 -8.79
CA THR A 105 -10.25 21.55 -9.09
C THR A 105 -11.77 21.55 -8.98
N PHE A 106 -12.46 20.59 -9.58
CA PHE A 106 -13.91 20.43 -9.47
C PHE A 106 -14.38 20.34 -8.01
N PHE A 107 -13.77 19.48 -7.20
CA PHE A 107 -14.17 19.32 -5.80
C PHE A 107 -13.85 20.57 -4.99
N ARG A 108 -12.61 21.08 -5.06
CA ARG A 108 -12.20 22.27 -4.28
C ARG A 108 -12.96 23.53 -4.71
N ASP A 109 -13.09 23.73 -6.01
CA ASP A 109 -13.48 25.00 -6.59
C ASP A 109 -14.93 25.01 -7.08
N GLN A 110 -15.62 23.88 -7.19
CA GLN A 110 -17.07 23.90 -7.44
C GLN A 110 -17.81 23.33 -6.25
N VAL A 111 -17.57 22.07 -5.90
CA VAL A 111 -18.31 21.38 -4.83
C VAL A 111 -18.16 22.11 -3.50
N MET A 112 -16.92 22.37 -3.06
CA MET A 112 -16.69 23.02 -1.76
C MET A 112 -17.10 24.49 -1.75
N ARG A 113 -16.87 25.25 -2.83
CA ARG A 113 -17.36 26.64 -2.91
C ARG A 113 -18.89 26.71 -2.86
N SER A 114 -19.58 25.79 -3.51
CA SER A 114 -21.04 25.70 -3.43
C SER A 114 -21.53 25.32 -2.03
N ILE A 115 -20.82 24.44 -1.31
CA ILE A 115 -21.12 24.11 0.08
C ILE A 115 -20.90 25.33 1.00
N ILE A 116 -19.74 25.99 0.89
CA ILE A 116 -19.36 27.13 1.74
C ILE A 116 -20.28 28.33 1.52
N SER A 117 -20.73 28.58 0.28
CA SER A 117 -21.67 29.65 -0.04
C SER A 117 -23.12 29.35 0.34
N GLY A 118 -23.43 28.11 0.76
CA GLY A 118 -24.78 27.66 1.07
C GLY A 118 -25.64 27.32 -0.17
N ALA A 119 -25.06 27.38 -1.37
CA ALA A 119 -25.73 26.96 -2.61
C ALA A 119 -25.98 25.44 -2.63
N LEU A 120 -25.08 24.66 -2.03
CA LEU A 120 -25.30 23.27 -1.66
C LEU A 120 -25.36 23.15 -0.13
N PRO A 121 -26.27 22.32 0.41
CA PRO A 121 -26.17 21.95 1.81
C PRO A 121 -24.83 21.26 2.07
N LYS A 122 -24.28 21.44 3.27
CA LYS A 122 -23.09 20.72 3.70
C LYS A 122 -23.48 19.26 3.98
N PRO A 123 -22.87 18.26 3.30
CA PRO A 123 -23.10 16.86 3.63
C PRO A 123 -22.36 16.48 4.91
N ASP A 124 -22.92 15.53 5.66
CA ASP A 124 -22.26 14.93 6.82
C ASP A 124 -21.13 13.99 6.39
N ALA A 125 -21.37 13.27 5.28
CA ALA A 125 -20.38 12.39 4.70
C ALA A 125 -20.39 12.42 3.16
N MET A 126 -19.22 12.15 2.57
CA MET A 126 -19.04 11.95 1.15
C MET A 126 -18.53 10.53 0.88
N VAL A 127 -19.31 9.76 0.12
CA VAL A 127 -19.02 8.35 -0.19
C VAL A 127 -18.45 8.23 -1.61
N PHE A 128 -17.26 7.66 -1.75
CA PHE A 128 -16.66 7.36 -3.05
C PHE A 128 -16.84 5.88 -3.38
N SER A 129 -17.62 5.53 -4.42
CA SER A 129 -17.78 4.15 -4.88
C SER A 129 -17.14 3.95 -6.26
N GLY A 130 -16.18 3.03 -6.37
CA GLY A 130 -15.53 2.64 -7.62
C GLY A 130 -14.37 1.67 -7.36
N GLY A 131 -14.06 0.79 -8.31
CA GLY A 131 -13.00 -0.21 -8.16
C GLY A 131 -11.67 0.39 -7.67
N LEU A 132 -11.21 -0.07 -6.50
CA LEU A 132 -10.15 0.54 -5.70
C LEU A 132 -8.80 0.69 -6.41
N SER A 133 -8.50 -0.16 -7.40
CA SER A 133 -7.19 -0.18 -8.06
C SER A 133 -6.87 1.09 -8.88
N ASN A 134 -7.88 1.84 -9.31
CA ASN A 134 -7.69 3.04 -10.14
C ASN A 134 -8.15 4.35 -9.48
N HIS A 135 -8.90 4.29 -8.37
CA HIS A 135 -9.58 5.45 -7.78
C HIS A 135 -9.32 5.65 -6.28
N ALA A 136 -8.64 4.73 -5.57
CA ALA A 136 -8.27 4.93 -4.17
C ALA A 136 -7.46 6.22 -3.97
N ASP A 137 -6.55 6.51 -4.90
CA ASP A 137 -5.78 7.76 -4.94
C ASP A 137 -6.66 9.01 -4.94
N MET A 138 -7.86 8.95 -5.54
CA MET A 138 -8.81 10.08 -5.58
C MET A 138 -9.51 10.30 -4.26
N ALA A 139 -9.92 9.22 -3.57
CA ALA A 139 -10.47 9.32 -2.23
C ALA A 139 -9.43 9.89 -1.25
N TYR A 140 -8.18 9.43 -1.34
CA TYR A 140 -7.07 10.00 -0.56
C TYR A 140 -6.79 11.46 -0.91
N LEU A 141 -6.82 11.84 -2.20
CA LEU A 141 -6.59 13.21 -2.66
C LEU A 141 -7.64 14.20 -2.15
N LEU A 142 -8.89 13.76 -2.03
CA LEU A 142 -10.01 14.63 -1.66
C LEU A 142 -10.25 14.67 -0.15
N ARG A 143 -9.73 13.70 0.61
CA ARG A 143 -9.95 13.61 2.06
C ARG A 143 -9.45 14.86 2.81
N ASP A 144 -8.30 15.41 2.45
CA ASP A 144 -7.78 16.62 3.11
C ASP A 144 -8.75 17.81 2.93
N ILE A 145 -9.25 17.99 1.70
CA ILE A 145 -10.23 19.04 1.36
C ILE A 145 -11.53 18.85 2.15
N LEU A 146 -12.00 17.61 2.32
CA LEU A 146 -13.22 17.30 3.06
C LEU A 146 -13.04 17.51 4.57
N ASN A 147 -11.91 17.06 5.12
CA ASN A 147 -11.56 17.23 6.53
C ASN A 147 -11.45 18.71 6.93
N GLU A 148 -10.81 19.54 6.10
CA GLU A 148 -10.70 20.99 6.32
C GLU A 148 -12.06 21.68 6.46
N ASN A 149 -13.12 21.06 5.90
CA ASN A 149 -14.47 21.58 5.92
C ASN A 149 -15.40 20.79 6.86
N GLY A 150 -14.84 19.88 7.67
CA GLY A 150 -15.56 19.05 8.62
C GLY A 150 -16.62 18.16 7.96
N ILE A 151 -16.30 17.57 6.80
CA ILE A 151 -17.11 16.57 6.10
C ILE A 151 -16.38 15.23 6.21
N GLU A 152 -17.05 14.19 6.67
CA GLU A 152 -16.45 12.86 6.77
C GLU A 152 -16.30 12.23 5.38
N SER A 153 -15.16 11.60 5.11
CA SER A 153 -14.95 10.84 3.87
C SER A 153 -15.12 9.35 4.15
N ILE A 154 -16.08 8.72 3.47
CA ILE A 154 -16.34 7.28 3.60
C ILE A 154 -15.95 6.60 2.28
N ALA A 155 -15.07 5.62 2.33
CA ALA A 155 -14.80 4.76 1.17
C ALA A 155 -16.00 3.80 0.98
N GLY A 156 -16.63 3.80 -0.19
CA GLY A 156 -17.85 3.03 -0.48
C GLY A 156 -17.62 1.80 -1.37
N TYR A 157 -18.38 0.75 -1.06
CA TYR A 157 -18.69 -0.52 -1.75
C TYR A 157 -17.84 -0.99 -2.96
N GLU A 158 -17.39 -2.25 -2.86
CA GLU A 158 -16.27 -2.86 -3.61
C GLU A 158 -16.63 -3.52 -4.96
N ASP A 159 -17.91 -3.68 -5.32
CA ASP A 159 -18.31 -4.53 -6.47
C ASP A 159 -18.81 -3.79 -7.72
N ALA A 160 -18.70 -2.45 -7.78
CA ALA A 160 -19.18 -1.70 -8.94
C ALA A 160 -18.16 -1.73 -10.09
N VAL A 161 -18.55 -2.34 -11.22
CA VAL A 161 -17.80 -2.37 -12.51
C VAL A 161 -17.82 -1.01 -13.24
N HIS A 162 -18.29 0.05 -12.59
CA HIS A 162 -18.50 1.37 -13.19
C HIS A 162 -17.66 2.47 -12.51
N CYS A 163 -17.26 3.47 -13.29
CA CYS A 163 -16.35 4.55 -12.90
C CYS A 163 -16.88 5.35 -11.70
N GLY A 164 -15.94 5.78 -10.84
CA GLY A 164 -16.14 6.39 -9.51
C GLY A 164 -17.37 7.29 -9.33
N ILE A 165 -18.43 6.76 -8.72
CA ILE A 165 -19.59 7.56 -8.28
C ILE A 165 -19.26 8.18 -6.93
N VAL A 166 -19.48 9.48 -6.80
CA VAL A 166 -19.39 10.20 -5.51
C VAL A 166 -20.81 10.49 -5.03
N ARG A 167 -21.13 10.07 -3.80
CA ARG A 167 -22.44 10.30 -3.17
C ARG A 167 -22.27 11.30 -2.02
N LEU A 168 -23.16 12.29 -1.96
CA LEU A 168 -23.27 13.22 -0.84
C LEU A 168 -24.33 12.67 0.11
N ALA A 169 -23.98 12.40 1.36
CA ALA A 169 -24.89 11.92 2.39
C ALA A 169 -25.26 13.07 3.34
N TYR A 170 -26.56 13.24 3.57
CA TYR A 170 -27.13 14.23 4.46
C TYR A 170 -27.95 13.50 5.53
N VAL A 171 -27.59 13.69 6.79
CA VAL A 171 -28.33 13.24 7.96
C VAL A 171 -29.39 14.30 8.23
N THR A 172 -30.66 13.89 8.24
CA THR A 172 -31.77 14.77 8.61
C THR A 172 -32.15 14.53 10.08
N ASP A 173 -32.25 15.59 10.88
CA ASP A 173 -32.55 15.56 12.32
C ASP A 173 -33.91 14.96 12.72
N GLU A 174 -34.72 14.45 11.78
CA GLU A 174 -36.09 13.99 12.03
C GLU A 174 -36.37 12.48 11.84
N VAL A 175 -35.36 11.63 11.65
CA VAL A 175 -35.62 10.18 11.52
C VAL A 175 -35.27 9.45 12.83
N ARG A 176 -36.25 9.36 13.75
CA ARG A 176 -36.31 8.21 14.66
C ARG A 176 -36.68 7.00 13.81
N CYS A 177 -35.69 6.17 13.46
CA CYS A 177 -35.95 4.82 13.02
C CYS A 177 -36.58 4.07 14.21
N GLU A 178 -37.91 3.99 14.28
CA GLU A 178 -38.57 3.09 15.20
C GLU A 178 -38.08 1.66 14.90
N HIS A 179 -37.63 0.98 15.95
CA HIS A 179 -37.27 -0.43 15.89
C HIS A 179 -38.47 -1.23 15.39
N PHE A 180 -38.35 -1.83 14.20
CA PHE A 180 -39.19 -2.95 13.82
C PHE A 180 -38.69 -4.18 14.59
N ASP A 181 -39.43 -4.57 15.63
CA ASP A 181 -39.28 -5.89 16.25
C ASP A 181 -39.58 -6.97 15.21
N ILE A 182 -38.57 -7.78 14.90
CA ILE A 182 -38.74 -9.00 14.11
C ILE A 182 -39.39 -10.05 15.02
N PRO A 183 -40.54 -10.63 14.66
CA PRO A 183 -41.14 -11.69 15.44
C PRO A 183 -40.23 -12.92 15.48
N SER A 184 -39.92 -13.37 16.70
CA SER A 184 -39.25 -14.63 16.99
C SER A 184 -39.87 -15.78 16.20
N ALA A 185 -39.04 -16.48 15.41
CA ALA A 185 -39.40 -17.71 14.74
C ALA A 185 -39.68 -18.84 15.75
N ALA A 186 -40.94 -18.97 16.13
CA ALA A 186 -41.57 -20.21 16.56
C ALA A 186 -42.84 -20.31 15.70
N THR A 187 -43.00 -21.27 14.79
CA THR A 187 -43.47 -22.62 15.10
C THR A 187 -43.56 -23.36 13.77
N LEU A 188 -43.03 -24.58 13.62
CA LEU A 188 -43.47 -25.64 12.68
C LEU A 188 -42.78 -26.97 13.11
N PRO A 189 -43.34 -28.15 12.79
CA PRO A 189 -43.63 -29.18 13.79
C PRO A 189 -42.54 -30.25 13.91
N LYS A 190 -42.43 -30.80 15.12
CA LYS A 190 -41.61 -31.97 15.45
C LYS A 190 -42.14 -33.22 14.75
N LEU A 191 -41.29 -33.85 13.95
CA LEU A 191 -41.35 -35.28 13.64
C LEU A 191 -40.58 -36.03 14.73
N GLU A 192 -41.29 -36.84 15.51
CA GLU A 192 -40.70 -37.75 16.49
C GLU A 192 -40.10 -38.97 15.79
N HIS A 193 -38.86 -39.30 16.11
CA HIS A 193 -38.43 -40.70 16.22
C HIS A 193 -37.45 -40.87 17.38
N LYS A 194 -37.76 -41.89 18.19
CA LYS A 194 -37.12 -42.33 19.43
C LYS A 194 -35.65 -42.73 19.23
N HIS A 195 -34.80 -42.50 20.23
CA HIS A 195 -34.16 -43.58 21.01
C HIS A 195 -33.40 -43.05 22.24
N ASN A 196 -33.53 -43.80 23.34
CA ASN A 196 -32.95 -43.63 24.68
C ASN A 196 -31.42 -43.54 24.70
N PHE A 197 -30.85 -42.79 25.65
CA PHE A 197 -29.69 -43.26 26.44
C PHE A 197 -29.51 -42.47 27.77
N GLY A 198 -29.57 -43.22 28.88
CA GLY A 198 -28.68 -43.18 30.05
C GLY A 198 -28.30 -41.86 30.74
N SER A 199 -28.90 -41.64 31.91
CA SER A 199 -28.46 -40.69 32.95
C SER A 199 -27.22 -41.17 33.72
N HIS A 200 -26.22 -40.31 33.92
CA HIS A 200 -25.27 -40.43 35.04
C HIS A 200 -25.01 -39.09 35.74
N LYS A 201 -25.04 -39.17 37.08
CA LYS A 201 -25.01 -38.09 38.08
C LYS A 201 -23.61 -37.45 38.18
N MET A 202 -23.55 -36.13 38.31
CA MET A 202 -22.36 -35.42 38.84
C MET A 202 -22.58 -35.05 40.31
N LYS A 203 -21.55 -35.32 41.13
CA LYS A 203 -21.41 -34.92 42.54
C LYS A 203 -20.77 -33.54 42.63
N ALA A 204 -21.26 -32.73 43.56
CA ALA A 204 -20.71 -31.44 43.96
C ALA A 204 -19.68 -31.58 45.10
N VAL A 205 -18.62 -30.76 45.08
CA VAL A 205 -17.76 -30.41 46.23
C VAL A 205 -17.08 -29.03 45.95
N PRO A 206 -16.51 -28.31 46.93
CA PRO A 206 -17.00 -27.00 47.36
C PRO A 206 -15.99 -25.85 47.24
N SER A 207 -16.51 -24.64 47.44
CA SER A 207 -15.81 -23.35 47.49
C SER A 207 -14.95 -23.15 48.75
N LEU A 208 -13.88 -22.35 48.63
CA LEU A 208 -13.09 -21.71 49.71
C LEU A 208 -12.03 -20.75 49.08
N PRO A 209 -11.40 -19.79 49.80
CA PRO A 209 -11.91 -18.44 50.04
C PRO A 209 -11.02 -17.30 49.50
N SER A 210 -11.56 -16.09 49.56
CA SER A 210 -10.93 -14.79 49.30
C SER A 210 -9.72 -14.48 50.19
N GLN A 211 -8.64 -13.91 49.62
CA GLN A 211 -7.68 -13.10 50.35
C GLN A 211 -7.10 -11.94 49.51
N ASN A 212 -7.22 -10.75 50.11
CA ASN A 212 -6.26 -9.66 50.30
C ASN A 212 -5.67 -8.87 49.12
N GLU A 213 -5.98 -7.58 49.18
CA GLU A 213 -5.33 -6.44 48.53
C GLU A 213 -3.84 -6.36 48.88
N VAL A 214 -3.02 -6.18 47.84
CA VAL A 214 -1.67 -5.62 47.94
C VAL A 214 -1.59 -4.49 46.91
N GLN A 215 -1.59 -3.25 47.39
CA GLN A 215 -1.25 -2.07 46.60
C GLN A 215 0.26 -2.11 46.28
N THR A 216 0.60 -2.20 45.00
CA THR A 216 1.95 -1.92 44.50
C THR A 216 1.87 -0.72 43.56
N HIS A 217 2.79 0.23 43.76
CA HIS A 217 2.97 1.40 42.92
C HIS A 217 3.36 0.95 41.50
N ALA A 218 2.61 1.43 40.50
CA ALA A 218 2.88 1.17 39.10
C ALA A 218 3.94 2.13 38.55
N ASP A 219 5.10 1.59 38.21
CA ASP A 219 6.09 2.22 37.33
C ASP A 219 5.59 2.10 35.87
N SER A 220 5.45 3.23 35.16
CA SER A 220 4.72 3.32 33.90
C SER A 220 5.59 3.16 32.64
N SER A 221 6.52 2.20 32.62
CA SER A 221 7.38 1.93 31.44
C SER A 221 7.26 0.52 30.86
N HIS A 222 6.19 -0.21 31.17
CA HIS A 222 5.90 -1.48 30.51
C HIS A 222 5.27 -1.24 29.13
N ILE A 223 6.00 -1.57 28.07
CA ILE A 223 5.49 -1.76 26.72
C ILE A 223 4.56 -2.99 26.76
N SER A 224 3.35 -2.81 27.30
CA SER A 224 2.25 -3.74 27.06
C SER A 224 1.98 -3.73 25.56
N CYS A 225 1.64 -4.87 24.97
CA CYS A 225 1.03 -4.87 23.65
C CYS A 225 -0.13 -3.90 23.70
N LEU A 226 0.05 -2.77 23.02
CA LEU A 226 -0.73 -1.57 23.25
C LEU A 226 -2.22 -1.92 23.13
N GLY A 227 -2.93 -1.74 24.25
CA GLY A 227 -4.38 -1.59 24.25
C GLY A 227 -5.22 -2.80 24.61
N ARG A 228 -4.93 -3.58 25.67
CA ARG A 228 -5.98 -4.46 26.22
C ARG A 228 -7.21 -3.71 26.74
N ASP A 229 -7.06 -2.44 27.12
CA ASP A 229 -8.18 -1.69 27.71
C ASP A 229 -9.08 -1.00 26.66
N LYS A 230 -8.63 -0.87 25.39
CA LYS A 230 -9.43 -0.20 24.33
C LYS A 230 -9.16 -0.65 22.88
N ALA A 231 -8.15 -1.45 22.58
CA ALA A 231 -7.97 -1.97 21.22
C ALA A 231 -9.02 -3.07 21.00
N GLN A 232 -9.79 -2.95 19.92
CA GLN A 232 -10.67 -4.01 19.45
C GLN A 232 -9.87 -5.34 19.43
N ASP A 233 -10.29 -6.29 20.26
CA ASP A 233 -9.83 -7.68 20.38
C ASP A 233 -8.51 -8.04 19.68
N GLY A 234 -7.38 -7.93 20.38
CA GLY A 234 -6.17 -8.71 20.05
C GLY A 234 -5.40 -8.30 18.79
N LEU A 235 -5.61 -7.09 18.27
CA LEU A 235 -4.84 -6.59 17.13
C LEU A 235 -3.39 -6.25 17.55
N THR A 236 -2.41 -6.99 17.03
CA THR A 236 -0.98 -6.72 17.28
C THR A 236 -0.33 -6.23 15.98
N LEU A 237 0.19 -5.01 15.96
CA LEU A 237 1.01 -4.55 14.84
C LEU A 237 2.50 -4.73 15.14
N PRO A 238 3.34 -4.89 14.10
CA PRO A 238 4.78 -4.85 14.29
C PRO A 238 5.21 -3.46 14.77
N ASN A 239 6.10 -3.42 15.74
CA ASN A 239 6.72 -2.20 16.28
C ASN A 239 8.15 -2.02 15.74
N VAL A 240 8.62 -2.92 14.87
CA VAL A 240 9.85 -2.78 14.10
C VAL A 240 9.54 -2.96 12.61
N LEU A 241 10.04 -2.05 11.76
CA LEU A 241 9.95 -2.18 10.31
C LEU A 241 11.34 -2.16 9.69
N LEU A 242 11.72 -3.24 8.99
CA LEU A 242 12.88 -3.26 8.09
C LEU A 242 12.42 -2.91 6.67
N ILE A 243 12.37 -1.61 6.39
CA ILE A 243 11.62 -1.04 5.26
C ILE A 243 12.34 -1.14 3.91
N GLY A 244 13.62 -1.48 3.91
CA GLY A 244 14.42 -1.43 2.70
C GLY A 244 15.91 -1.33 2.95
N ALA A 245 16.70 -1.12 1.90
CA ALA A 245 16.27 -1.15 0.49
C ALA A 245 16.29 -2.57 -0.07
N GLN A 246 15.47 -2.82 -1.10
CA GLN A 246 15.51 -4.09 -1.81
C GLN A 246 16.92 -4.33 -2.38
N LYS A 247 17.44 -5.55 -2.18
CA LYS A 247 18.81 -5.99 -2.56
C LYS A 247 19.95 -5.40 -1.72
N SER A 248 19.63 -4.91 -0.52
CA SER A 248 20.58 -4.48 0.50
C SER A 248 20.64 -5.43 1.68
N ALA A 249 20.66 -6.75 1.44
CA ALA A 249 20.78 -7.80 2.46
C ALA A 249 19.68 -7.83 3.55
N THR A 250 18.52 -7.22 3.32
CA THR A 250 17.40 -7.24 4.28
C THR A 250 16.94 -8.64 4.66
N SER A 251 17.10 -9.65 3.81
CA SER A 251 16.77 -11.04 4.16
C SER A 251 17.68 -11.61 5.23
N ALA A 252 18.99 -11.40 5.10
CA ALA A 252 19.95 -11.95 6.05
C ALA A 252 19.85 -11.24 7.41
N VAL A 253 19.62 -9.93 7.42
CA VAL A 253 19.40 -9.17 8.65
C VAL A 253 18.07 -9.56 9.32
N ALA A 254 16.99 -9.73 8.55
CA ALA A 254 15.72 -10.18 9.11
C ALA A 254 15.83 -11.55 9.79
N GLU A 255 16.47 -12.51 9.12
CA GLU A 255 16.66 -13.86 9.66
C GLU A 255 17.53 -13.88 10.92
N TRP A 256 18.58 -13.05 10.96
CA TRP A 256 19.37 -12.86 12.18
C TRP A 256 18.52 -12.28 13.32
N LEU A 257 17.71 -11.25 13.06
CA LEU A 257 16.83 -10.64 14.05
C LEU A 257 15.75 -11.61 14.54
N PHE A 258 15.26 -12.52 13.70
CA PHE A 258 14.21 -13.47 14.08
C PHE A 258 14.64 -14.51 15.14
N ASN A 259 15.91 -14.53 15.54
CA ASN A 259 16.35 -15.27 16.73
C ASN A 259 15.80 -14.68 18.05
N THR A 260 15.46 -13.38 18.08
CA THR A 260 14.98 -12.69 19.29
C THR A 260 13.74 -11.82 19.04
N VAL A 261 13.53 -11.37 17.80
CA VAL A 261 12.41 -10.55 17.36
C VAL A 261 11.33 -11.44 16.75
N CYS A 262 10.08 -11.24 17.14
CA CYS A 262 8.95 -12.01 16.63
C CYS A 262 8.67 -11.70 15.15
N GLN A 263 8.54 -12.74 14.34
CA GLN A 263 8.22 -12.64 12.91
C GLN A 263 6.73 -12.87 12.63
N ALA A 264 6.28 -12.57 11.41
CA ALA A 264 4.93 -12.93 10.98
C ALA A 264 4.74 -14.45 10.91
N ARG A 265 3.51 -14.92 11.20
CA ARG A 265 3.11 -16.32 10.96
C ARG A 265 2.36 -16.48 9.64
N VAL A 266 2.60 -17.61 8.98
CA VAL A 266 1.82 -18.06 7.84
C VAL A 266 0.46 -18.56 8.33
N LEU A 267 -0.63 -17.92 7.90
CA LEU A 267 -1.98 -18.43 8.13
C LEU A 267 -2.28 -19.55 7.10
N SER A 268 -2.25 -20.79 7.59
CA SER A 268 -2.31 -22.04 6.82
C SER A 268 -3.54 -22.20 5.93
N SER A 269 -4.62 -21.47 6.19
CA SER A 269 -5.88 -21.58 5.46
C SER A 269 -5.86 -21.04 4.04
N SER A 270 -4.79 -20.36 3.62
CA SER A 270 -4.85 -19.48 2.44
C SER A 270 -4.01 -19.90 1.22
N GLY A 271 -3.48 -21.14 1.22
CA GLY A 271 -2.87 -21.79 0.05
C GLY A 271 -1.65 -21.09 -0.57
N HIS A 272 -1.12 -20.05 0.08
CA HIS A 272 0.00 -19.25 -0.38
C HIS A 272 1.05 -19.13 0.73
N GLU A 273 2.11 -19.93 0.60
CA GLU A 273 3.19 -20.17 1.58
C GLU A 273 4.18 -19.01 1.78
N ARG A 274 3.75 -17.74 1.86
CA ARG A 274 4.74 -16.65 2.04
C ARG A 274 4.30 -15.56 2.97
N PHE A 275 4.52 -15.74 4.27
CA PHE A 275 4.65 -14.63 5.24
C PHE A 275 5.69 -14.92 6.33
N GLU A 276 6.81 -15.58 6.04
CA GLU A 276 7.87 -15.71 7.06
C GLU A 276 8.65 -14.41 7.21
N LYS A 277 8.93 -13.68 6.12
CA LYS A 277 9.71 -12.44 6.16
C LYS A 277 8.97 -11.17 5.70
N GLU A 278 8.33 -11.20 4.53
CA GLU A 278 7.81 -10.00 3.85
C GLU A 278 6.27 -10.04 3.83
N ALA A 279 5.61 -9.22 4.65
CA ALA A 279 4.14 -9.18 4.70
C ALA A 279 3.53 -8.50 3.46
N HIS A 280 4.24 -7.54 2.87
CA HIS A 280 3.79 -6.78 1.70
C HIS A 280 2.44 -6.04 1.85
N TYR A 281 2.02 -5.74 3.08
CA TYR A 281 0.77 -5.04 3.35
C TYR A 281 0.76 -3.64 2.71
N PHE A 282 1.82 -2.85 2.92
CA PHE A 282 1.84 -1.45 2.46
C PHE A 282 2.19 -1.26 0.97
N ASN A 283 2.69 -2.27 0.25
CA ASN A 283 3.16 -2.10 -1.13
C ASN A 283 2.37 -2.90 -2.20
N LYS A 284 1.34 -3.65 -1.83
CA LYS A 284 0.48 -4.40 -2.76
C LYS A 284 -0.99 -3.98 -2.61
N ILE A 285 -1.35 -2.79 -3.08
CA ILE A 285 -2.75 -2.35 -3.15
C ILE A 285 -3.40 -2.97 -4.40
N GLY A 286 -4.61 -3.52 -4.27
CA GLY A 286 -5.42 -3.94 -5.41
C GLY A 286 -5.04 -5.28 -6.06
N MET A 287 -4.11 -6.06 -5.48
CA MET A 287 -3.96 -7.47 -5.86
C MET A 287 -5.08 -8.28 -5.21
N SER A 288 -6.27 -8.29 -5.83
CA SER A 288 -7.44 -9.21 -5.76
C SER A 288 -7.54 -10.29 -4.66
N SER A 289 -6.98 -10.06 -3.49
CA SER A 289 -7.15 -10.89 -2.32
C SER A 289 -7.46 -9.91 -1.22
N SER A 290 -8.70 -9.93 -0.77
CA SER A 290 -9.31 -9.30 0.39
C SER A 290 -8.52 -9.40 1.72
N ARG A 291 -7.29 -9.90 1.69
CA ARG A 291 -6.40 -10.18 2.81
C ARG A 291 -5.51 -9.00 3.22
N PHE A 292 -5.22 -8.03 2.34
CA PHE A 292 -4.26 -6.94 2.63
C PHE A 292 -4.87 -5.53 2.63
N ASP A 293 -6.17 -5.42 2.36
CA ASP A 293 -6.90 -4.16 2.57
C ASP A 293 -7.50 -4.09 4.00
N ASN A 294 -7.48 -5.23 4.72
CA ASN A 294 -7.92 -5.33 6.10
C ASN A 294 -6.73 -5.28 7.07
N VAL A 295 -6.64 -4.20 7.84
CA VAL A 295 -5.64 -4.03 8.91
C VAL A 295 -5.71 -5.13 9.97
N THR A 296 -6.89 -5.69 10.21
CA THR A 296 -7.09 -6.81 11.12
C THR A 296 -6.35 -8.05 10.66
N ALA A 297 -6.40 -8.35 9.35
CA ALA A 297 -5.65 -9.48 8.80
C ALA A 297 -4.13 -9.27 8.91
N TYR A 298 -3.66 -8.02 8.77
CA TYR A 298 -2.26 -7.67 8.99
C TYR A 298 -1.83 -7.80 10.45
N GLY A 299 -2.68 -7.43 11.42
CA GLY A 299 -2.33 -7.63 12.82
C GLY A 299 -2.47 -9.09 13.28
N GLN A 300 -3.36 -9.87 12.66
CA GLN A 300 -3.57 -11.29 12.98
C GLN A 300 -2.31 -12.14 12.75
N ILE A 301 -1.50 -11.84 11.72
CA ILE A 301 -0.25 -12.57 11.48
C ILE A 301 0.80 -12.32 12.57
N TYR A 302 0.62 -11.29 13.42
CA TYR A 302 1.46 -10.96 14.57
C TYR A 302 0.76 -11.15 15.92
N ALA A 303 -0.50 -11.62 15.97
CA ALA A 303 -1.24 -11.78 17.23
C ALA A 303 -0.51 -12.69 18.24
N HIS A 304 0.27 -13.65 17.74
CA HIS A 304 1.09 -14.55 18.54
C HIS A 304 2.35 -13.90 19.15
N CYS A 305 2.70 -12.68 18.74
CA CYS A 305 3.81 -11.91 19.30
C CYS A 305 3.43 -11.20 20.61
N CYS A 306 2.17 -11.28 21.06
CA CYS A 306 1.77 -10.68 22.33
C CYS A 306 2.30 -11.44 23.56
N PRO A 307 2.89 -10.77 24.57
CA PRO A 307 3.18 -11.34 25.88
C PRO A 307 1.93 -11.98 26.50
N GLY A 308 2.11 -13.14 27.14
CA GLY A 308 1.02 -13.89 27.78
C GLY A 308 0.24 -14.84 26.87
N THR A 309 0.55 -14.92 25.56
CA THR A 309 0.01 -15.95 24.66
C THR A 309 0.79 -17.29 24.72
N GLY A 310 1.62 -17.47 25.75
CA GLY A 310 2.32 -18.73 26.06
C GLY A 310 3.64 -18.97 25.33
N HIS A 311 4.19 -17.99 24.61
CA HIS A 311 5.42 -18.16 23.81
C HIS A 311 6.58 -17.19 24.15
N SER A 312 6.41 -16.26 25.09
CA SER A 312 7.50 -15.38 25.54
C SER A 312 7.34 -15.01 27.01
N THR A 313 8.41 -15.21 27.78
CA THR A 313 8.53 -14.79 29.19
C THR A 313 9.19 -13.42 29.34
N ASN A 314 9.59 -12.76 28.24
CA ASN A 314 10.26 -11.45 28.28
C ASN A 314 9.30 -10.29 27.99
N SER A 315 9.47 -9.20 28.73
CA SER A 315 8.54 -8.07 28.92
C SER A 315 8.44 -7.07 27.77
N SER A 316 9.17 -7.25 26.67
CA SER A 316 9.05 -6.41 25.46
C SER A 316 9.23 -7.26 24.20
N VAL A 317 8.15 -7.87 23.74
CA VAL A 317 8.21 -8.64 22.48
C VAL A 317 8.20 -7.65 21.32
N LEU A 318 9.37 -7.46 20.71
CA LEU A 318 9.46 -6.79 19.41
C LEU A 318 8.82 -7.70 18.36
N ALA A 319 7.97 -7.12 17.52
CA ALA A 319 7.38 -7.78 16.35
C ALA A 319 7.81 -7.02 15.10
N MET A 320 8.29 -7.73 14.09
CA MET A 320 8.91 -7.10 12.92
C MET A 320 8.27 -7.53 11.60
N ASP A 321 8.01 -6.52 10.76
CA ASP A 321 7.80 -6.70 9.32
C ASP A 321 9.09 -6.32 8.56
N ALA A 322 9.62 -7.24 7.76
CA ALA A 322 10.84 -7.04 7.01
C ALA A 322 10.62 -6.92 5.50
N THR A 323 9.64 -6.11 5.09
CA THR A 323 9.32 -5.86 3.67
C THR A 323 10.17 -4.73 3.06
N PRO A 324 11.13 -5.02 2.14
CA PRO A 324 12.05 -4.02 1.61
C PRO A 324 11.41 -3.02 0.63
N ASN A 325 10.18 -3.30 0.22
CA ASN A 325 9.40 -2.46 -0.68
C ASN A 325 8.57 -1.42 0.08
N TYR A 326 8.73 -1.27 1.40
CA TYR A 326 8.04 -0.24 2.18
C TYR A 326 8.69 1.14 2.10
N MET A 327 9.95 1.23 1.69
CA MET A 327 10.69 2.49 1.53
C MET A 327 9.91 3.63 0.83
N PRO A 328 9.10 3.42 -0.23
CA PRO A 328 8.30 4.48 -0.85
C PRO A 328 6.90 4.70 -0.23
N HIS A 329 6.60 4.14 0.94
CA HIS A 329 5.23 4.08 1.50
C HIS A 329 5.11 4.66 2.92
N ALA A 330 5.95 5.63 3.30
CA ALA A 330 5.96 6.23 4.63
C ALA A 330 4.58 6.78 5.05
N LYS A 331 3.93 7.56 4.16
CA LYS A 331 2.59 8.14 4.42
C LYS A 331 1.53 7.08 4.69
N ARG A 332 1.52 6.01 3.91
CA ARG A 332 0.54 4.92 4.06
C ARG A 332 0.73 4.22 5.41
N ILE A 333 1.97 3.99 5.80
CA ILE A 333 2.31 3.37 7.08
C ILE A 333 1.85 4.26 8.23
N ARG A 334 2.23 5.54 8.24
CA ARG A 334 1.81 6.49 9.27
C ARG A 334 0.29 6.52 9.40
N PHE A 335 -0.40 6.68 8.28
CA PHE A 335 -1.85 6.71 8.22
C PHE A 335 -2.49 5.45 8.82
N THR A 336 -1.99 4.27 8.48
CA THR A 336 -2.50 3.02 9.05
C THR A 336 -2.33 2.98 10.57
N TYR A 337 -1.15 3.35 11.09
CA TYR A 337 -0.90 3.34 12.53
C TYR A 337 -1.75 4.37 13.27
N ASP A 338 -1.88 5.59 12.75
CA ASP A 338 -2.70 6.65 13.34
C ASP A 338 -4.19 6.30 13.36
N ASN A 339 -4.71 5.58 12.35
CA ASN A 339 -6.12 5.17 12.35
C ASN A 339 -6.42 4.09 13.39
N ILE A 340 -5.46 3.23 13.70
CA ILE A 340 -5.62 2.16 14.70
C ILE A 340 -5.46 2.72 16.10
N ASP A 341 -4.50 3.62 16.27
CA ASP A 341 -4.22 4.30 17.51
C ASP A 341 -4.16 5.83 17.29
N PRO A 342 -5.30 6.51 17.38
CA PRO A 342 -5.39 7.97 17.22
C PRO A 342 -4.57 8.76 18.26
N THR A 343 -4.12 8.12 19.35
CA THR A 343 -3.21 8.77 20.31
C THR A 343 -1.80 8.94 19.74
N GLY A 344 -1.49 8.23 18.65
CA GLY A 344 -0.19 8.21 17.99
C GLY A 344 0.86 7.38 18.72
N SER A 345 0.53 6.70 19.83
CA SER A 345 1.49 5.92 20.61
C SER A 345 2.14 4.80 19.77
N LEU A 346 1.36 4.06 18.98
CA LEU A 346 1.90 3.05 18.06
C LEU A 346 2.87 3.66 17.05
N ALA A 347 2.49 4.77 16.41
CA ALA A 347 3.29 5.41 15.38
C ALA A 347 4.57 6.05 15.94
N ASN A 348 4.50 6.63 17.15
CA ASN A 348 5.60 7.33 17.80
C ASN A 348 6.62 6.38 18.46
N ASN A 349 6.22 5.15 18.74
CA ASN A 349 7.11 4.11 19.28
C ASN A 349 7.66 3.15 18.21
N LEU A 350 7.25 3.32 16.95
CA LEU A 350 7.70 2.50 15.83
C LEU A 350 9.21 2.65 15.62
N LYS A 351 9.95 1.55 15.49
CA LYS A 351 11.37 1.53 15.11
C LYS A 351 11.51 1.19 13.63
N ILE A 352 12.23 2.00 12.88
CA ILE A 352 12.34 1.90 11.42
C ILE A 352 13.81 1.71 11.06
N ILE A 353 14.12 0.66 10.30
CA ILE A 353 15.48 0.33 9.86
C ILE A 353 15.53 0.36 8.33
N ALA A 354 16.50 1.08 7.78
CA ALA A 354 16.81 1.12 6.36
C ALA A 354 18.27 0.75 6.12
N ILE A 355 18.52 -0.26 5.29
CA ILE A 355 19.86 -0.67 4.85
C ILE A 355 20.07 -0.21 3.42
N LEU A 356 21.03 0.68 3.20
CA LEU A 356 21.35 1.23 1.90
C LEU A 356 22.57 0.54 1.30
N ARG A 357 22.54 0.28 0.00
CA ARG A 357 23.65 -0.31 -0.74
C ARG A 357 24.04 0.65 -1.85
N GLU A 358 25.30 0.64 -2.27
CA GLU A 358 25.71 1.42 -3.44
C GLU A 358 24.75 1.16 -4.63
N PRO A 359 24.10 2.20 -5.19
CA PRO A 359 22.99 2.04 -6.12
C PRO A 359 23.31 1.20 -7.37
N SER A 360 24.50 1.32 -7.96
CA SER A 360 24.88 0.57 -9.16
C SER A 360 25.00 -0.92 -8.88
N SER A 361 25.63 -1.29 -7.75
CA SER A 361 25.77 -2.64 -7.24
C SER A 361 24.41 -3.25 -6.88
N ARG A 362 23.50 -2.42 -6.38
CA ARG A 362 22.12 -2.80 -6.11
C ARG A 362 21.35 -3.09 -7.41
N GLU A 363 21.51 -2.28 -8.46
CA GLU A 363 20.93 -2.53 -9.79
C GLU A 363 21.43 -3.85 -10.38
N LEU A 364 22.74 -4.11 -10.31
CA LEU A 364 23.31 -5.40 -10.72
C LEU A 364 22.69 -6.57 -9.93
N SER A 365 22.44 -6.37 -8.64
CA SER A 365 21.78 -7.39 -7.81
C SER A 365 20.30 -7.57 -8.16
N ILE A 366 19.60 -6.53 -8.61
CA ILE A 366 18.22 -6.65 -9.14
C ILE A 366 18.28 -7.43 -10.44
N TYR A 367 19.15 -7.04 -11.37
CA TYR A 367 19.32 -7.71 -12.66
C TYR A 367 19.56 -9.22 -12.47
N ASN A 368 20.53 -9.60 -11.65
CA ASN A 368 20.82 -11.01 -11.37
C ASN A 368 19.62 -11.76 -10.79
N HIS A 369 18.81 -11.09 -9.97
CA HIS A 369 17.57 -11.67 -9.43
C HIS A 369 16.50 -11.85 -10.52
N VAL A 370 16.32 -10.85 -11.39
CA VAL A 370 15.38 -10.91 -12.52
C VAL A 370 15.81 -12.02 -13.48
N ALA A 371 17.06 -12.01 -13.93
CA ALA A 371 17.63 -13.01 -14.82
C ALA A 371 17.48 -14.44 -14.29
N TYR A 372 17.74 -14.65 -12.99
CA TYR A 372 17.50 -15.95 -12.36
C TYR A 372 16.02 -16.37 -12.44
N ASN A 373 15.08 -15.48 -12.10
CA ASN A 373 13.66 -15.81 -12.19
C ASN A 373 13.20 -16.03 -13.64
N CYS A 374 13.70 -15.25 -14.60
CA CYS A 374 13.46 -15.45 -16.03
C CYS A 374 13.83 -16.86 -16.44
N ARG A 375 15.04 -17.30 -16.08
CA ARG A 375 15.53 -18.63 -16.42
C ARG A 375 14.66 -19.72 -15.80
N GLU A 376 14.31 -19.61 -14.52
CA GLU A 376 13.49 -20.61 -13.86
C GLU A 376 12.09 -20.73 -14.49
N ILE A 377 11.55 -19.63 -15.04
CA ILE A 377 10.31 -19.66 -15.83
C ILE A 377 10.53 -20.34 -17.18
N LEU A 378 11.62 -20.00 -17.89
CA LEU A 378 11.97 -20.62 -19.18
C LEU A 378 12.21 -22.13 -19.08
N LEU A 379 12.76 -22.58 -17.95
CA LEU A 379 12.96 -24.00 -17.64
C LEU A 379 11.67 -24.71 -17.17
N GLY A 380 10.53 -24.00 -17.10
CA GLY A 380 9.26 -24.54 -16.60
C GLY A 380 9.23 -24.83 -15.10
N LYS A 381 10.27 -24.43 -14.34
CA LYS A 381 10.37 -24.64 -12.89
C LYS A 381 9.54 -23.66 -12.09
N LYS A 382 9.19 -22.51 -12.68
CA LYS A 382 8.29 -21.50 -12.10
C LYS A 382 7.18 -21.14 -13.06
N LYS A 383 5.98 -20.91 -12.52
CA LYS A 383 4.85 -20.39 -13.29
C LYS A 383 5.10 -18.92 -13.64
N ALA A 384 4.97 -18.58 -14.92
CA ALA A 384 5.09 -17.22 -15.42
C ALA A 384 4.09 -16.25 -14.73
N SER A 385 2.89 -16.74 -14.43
CA SER A 385 1.80 -15.97 -13.82
C SER A 385 2.09 -15.44 -12.41
N THR A 386 3.01 -16.06 -11.66
CA THR A 386 3.40 -15.56 -10.32
C THR A 386 4.48 -14.48 -10.38
N HIS A 387 5.00 -14.21 -11.57
CA HIS A 387 6.15 -13.34 -11.82
C HIS A 387 5.93 -12.49 -13.09
N ILE A 388 4.72 -12.01 -13.34
CA ILE A 388 4.38 -11.21 -14.53
C ILE A 388 5.36 -10.04 -14.74
N TRP A 389 5.74 -9.36 -13.66
CA TRP A 389 6.73 -8.28 -13.72
C TRP A 389 8.10 -8.75 -14.23
N VAL A 390 8.52 -9.98 -13.92
CA VAL A 390 9.76 -10.57 -14.42
C VAL A 390 9.69 -10.74 -15.93
N LEU A 391 8.54 -11.16 -16.48
CA LEU A 391 8.38 -11.41 -17.93
C LEU A 391 8.58 -10.16 -18.77
N ASP A 392 8.03 -9.01 -18.32
CA ASP A 392 8.23 -7.72 -18.97
C ASP A 392 9.73 -7.39 -19.10
N TYR A 393 10.52 -7.70 -18.06
CA TYR A 393 11.96 -7.52 -18.07
C TYR A 393 12.72 -8.56 -18.88
N CYS A 394 12.31 -9.82 -18.85
CA CYS A 394 13.03 -10.90 -19.54
C CYS A 394 13.06 -10.63 -21.04
N PHE A 395 11.91 -10.29 -21.64
CA PHE A 395 11.71 -10.41 -23.09
C PHE A 395 11.48 -9.06 -23.77
N GLY A 396 11.07 -8.02 -23.02
CA GLY A 396 10.53 -6.81 -23.61
C GLY A 396 9.17 -7.05 -24.26
N ARG A 397 8.23 -6.12 -24.06
CA ARG A 397 6.86 -6.22 -24.63
C ARG A 397 6.84 -6.56 -26.12
N THR A 398 7.75 -6.01 -26.90
CA THR A 398 7.78 -6.17 -28.37
C THR A 398 8.03 -7.60 -28.85
N SER A 399 8.61 -8.49 -28.02
CA SER A 399 8.88 -9.87 -28.42
C SER A 399 7.69 -10.81 -28.17
N LEU A 400 6.83 -10.48 -27.20
CA LEU A 400 5.63 -11.26 -26.89
C LEU A 400 4.52 -11.06 -27.94
N ASP A 401 4.38 -9.83 -28.46
CA ASP A 401 3.35 -9.50 -29.45
C ASP A 401 3.64 -10.02 -30.87
N LYS A 402 4.90 -10.38 -31.16
CA LYS A 402 5.34 -10.82 -32.50
C LYS A 402 5.44 -12.33 -32.69
N GLY A 403 5.14 -13.13 -31.66
CA GLY A 403 5.28 -14.59 -31.74
C GLY A 403 6.73 -15.06 -31.97
N ASP A 404 7.71 -14.21 -31.69
CA ASP A 404 9.11 -14.50 -31.93
C ASP A 404 9.61 -15.56 -30.94
N SER A 405 10.12 -16.66 -31.50
CA SER A 405 10.30 -17.93 -30.79
C SER A 405 11.54 -18.02 -29.90
N ALA A 406 12.29 -16.93 -29.74
CA ALA A 406 13.53 -16.90 -28.96
C ALA A 406 13.42 -15.93 -27.77
N LEU A 407 12.75 -16.40 -26.72
CA LEU A 407 12.70 -15.76 -25.42
C LEU A 407 14.11 -15.70 -24.79
N THR A 408 14.89 -14.66 -25.09
CA THR A 408 16.23 -14.46 -24.55
C THR A 408 16.20 -13.48 -23.38
N ILE A 409 17.01 -13.76 -22.35
CA ILE A 409 17.17 -12.85 -21.21
C ILE A 409 18.00 -11.65 -21.67
N ARG A 410 17.49 -10.43 -21.50
CA ARG A 410 18.23 -9.19 -21.79
C ARG A 410 19.59 -9.17 -21.08
N ASN A 411 20.61 -8.65 -21.75
CA ASN A 411 21.89 -8.39 -21.10
C ASN A 411 21.77 -7.19 -20.12
N PHE A 412 22.77 -7.01 -19.26
CA PHE A 412 22.75 -5.95 -18.24
C PHE A 412 22.73 -4.54 -18.85
N SER A 413 23.47 -4.30 -19.94
CA SER A 413 23.52 -3.00 -20.64
C SER A 413 22.12 -2.58 -21.13
N ASP A 414 21.35 -3.52 -21.69
CA ASP A 414 19.97 -3.29 -22.13
C ASP A 414 19.00 -3.13 -20.96
N PHE A 415 19.26 -3.84 -19.85
CA PHE A 415 18.47 -3.71 -18.61
C PHE A 415 18.56 -2.29 -18.06
N ILE A 416 19.77 -1.73 -17.96
CA ILE A 416 20.00 -0.39 -17.44
C ILE A 416 19.68 0.72 -18.46
N GLY A 417 19.64 0.38 -19.76
CA GLY A 417 19.26 1.30 -20.82
C GLY A 417 17.89 1.96 -20.61
N ASN A 418 16.99 1.29 -19.89
CA ASN A 418 15.65 1.76 -19.57
C ASN A 418 15.53 2.52 -18.23
N ILE A 419 16.60 2.60 -17.42
CA ILE A 419 16.57 3.35 -16.18
C ILE A 419 16.54 4.85 -16.53
N THR A 420 15.45 5.51 -16.16
CA THR A 420 15.25 6.94 -16.39
C THR A 420 15.19 7.68 -15.06
N VAL A 421 15.90 8.80 -14.99
CA VAL A 421 15.90 9.68 -13.81
C VAL A 421 14.74 10.66 -13.92
N PRO A 422 13.97 10.89 -12.84
CA PRO A 422 12.91 11.89 -12.84
C PRO A 422 13.50 13.27 -13.15
N GLY A 423 12.99 13.94 -14.18
CA GLY A 423 13.53 15.20 -14.71
C GLY A 423 14.11 15.10 -16.12
N THR A 424 14.39 13.89 -16.60
CA THR A 424 14.60 13.63 -18.04
C THR A 424 13.24 13.41 -18.70
N THR A 425 12.97 14.06 -19.83
CA THR A 425 11.70 13.99 -20.56
C THR A 425 11.31 12.54 -20.82
N PHE A 426 10.31 12.07 -20.08
CA PHE A 426 9.84 10.69 -20.11
C PHE A 426 9.14 10.43 -21.45
N LYS A 427 9.68 9.55 -22.30
CA LYS A 427 8.96 9.12 -23.51
C LYS A 427 7.78 8.23 -23.11
N PRO A 428 6.52 8.60 -23.41
CA PRO A 428 5.33 7.88 -22.94
C PRO A 428 5.24 6.41 -23.40
N GLU A 429 5.99 6.05 -24.43
CA GLU A 429 5.90 4.79 -25.18
C GLU A 429 6.56 3.59 -24.47
N GLN A 430 7.38 3.80 -23.43
CA GLN A 430 8.17 2.74 -22.76
C GLN A 430 7.54 2.21 -21.45
N ARG A 431 6.21 2.09 -21.39
CA ARG A 431 5.46 1.77 -20.15
C ARG A 431 5.10 0.30 -19.98
N SER A 432 6.08 -0.58 -19.75
CA SER A 432 5.80 -1.92 -19.21
C SER A 432 5.69 -1.86 -17.68
N GLY A 433 4.45 -1.97 -17.19
CA GLY A 433 3.93 -2.46 -15.90
C GLY A 433 4.70 -2.32 -14.58
N TYR A 434 6.00 -2.60 -14.55
CA TYR A 434 6.84 -2.45 -13.37
C TYR A 434 7.73 -1.24 -13.59
N ARG A 435 7.35 -0.10 -13.02
CA ARG A 435 8.32 0.94 -12.72
C ARG A 435 9.39 0.20 -11.92
N ILE A 436 10.63 0.18 -12.39
CA ILE A 436 11.73 0.18 -11.43
C ILE A 436 11.44 1.47 -10.66
N MET A 437 10.70 1.37 -9.55
CA MET A 437 10.68 2.43 -8.57
C MET A 437 12.16 2.73 -8.43
N ASN A 438 12.55 3.98 -8.63
CA ASN A 438 13.96 4.37 -8.65
C ASN A 438 14.49 4.20 -7.22
N LEU A 439 14.62 2.96 -6.77
CA LEU A 439 14.85 2.50 -5.41
C LEU A 439 16.28 2.83 -4.97
N GLY A 440 17.12 3.34 -5.88
CA GLY A 440 18.39 3.99 -5.57
C GLY A 440 18.28 5.49 -5.21
N MET A 441 17.10 6.12 -5.33
CA MET A 441 16.84 7.51 -4.93
C MET A 441 16.59 7.62 -3.43
N TYR A 442 17.56 7.21 -2.62
CA TYR A 442 17.39 7.09 -1.18
C TYR A 442 17.00 8.40 -0.50
N ALA A 443 17.62 9.51 -0.91
CA ALA A 443 17.31 10.83 -0.35
C ALA A 443 15.83 11.20 -0.51
N THR A 444 15.25 10.94 -1.69
CA THR A 444 13.84 11.21 -1.98
C THR A 444 12.91 10.48 -1.00
N TYR A 445 13.15 9.19 -0.78
CA TYR A 445 12.31 8.40 0.12
C TYR A 445 12.56 8.78 1.58
N LEU A 446 13.82 8.92 2.00
CA LEU A 446 14.16 9.25 3.38
C LEU A 446 13.65 10.62 3.80
N ARG A 447 13.62 11.62 2.89
CA ARG A 447 12.98 12.92 3.16
C ARG A 447 11.51 12.78 3.56
N GLU A 448 10.78 11.88 2.91
CA GLU A 448 9.38 11.62 3.29
C GLU A 448 9.30 10.97 4.66
N TRP A 449 10.12 9.94 4.93
CA TRP A 449 10.16 9.27 6.24
C TRP A 449 10.44 10.22 7.39
N VAL A 450 11.49 11.05 7.30
CA VAL A 450 11.88 11.98 8.37
C VAL A 450 10.96 13.19 8.49
N SER A 451 10.09 13.44 7.49
CA SER A 451 9.03 14.45 7.60
C SER A 451 7.79 13.94 8.34
N ILE A 452 7.69 12.62 8.55
CA ILE A 452 6.49 11.95 9.06
C ILE A 452 6.75 11.27 10.43
N PHE A 453 7.95 10.74 10.63
CA PHE A 453 8.37 10.08 11.86
C PHE A 453 9.50 10.87 12.53
N ASP A 454 9.62 10.75 13.85
CA ASP A 454 10.75 11.34 14.56
C ASP A 454 12.05 10.74 14.00
N PRO A 455 13.06 11.56 13.66
CA PRO A 455 14.29 11.03 13.09
C PRO A 455 15.03 10.02 13.99
N ASN A 456 14.85 10.06 15.31
CA ASN A 456 15.39 9.05 16.23
C ASN A 456 14.67 7.69 16.16
N GLN A 457 13.54 7.60 15.45
CA GLN A 457 12.87 6.34 15.12
C GLN A 457 13.48 5.66 13.89
N ILE A 458 14.38 6.31 13.14
CA ILE A 458 14.87 5.84 11.85
C ILE A 458 16.37 5.58 11.92
N LEU A 459 16.78 4.33 11.78
CA LEU A 459 18.18 3.92 11.69
C LEU A 459 18.56 3.63 10.23
N VAL A 460 19.48 4.42 9.66
CA VAL A 460 20.00 4.22 8.30
C VAL A 460 21.40 3.60 8.33
N LEU A 461 21.53 2.39 7.78
CA LEU A 461 22.78 1.62 7.80
C LEU A 461 23.34 1.39 6.39
N SER A 462 24.65 1.32 6.29
CA SER A 462 25.36 0.94 5.08
C SER A 462 25.54 -0.58 4.98
N HIS A 463 25.09 -1.15 3.87
CA HIS A 463 25.37 -2.53 3.48
C HIS A 463 26.88 -2.82 3.44
N ASP A 464 27.72 -1.84 3.11
CA ASP A 464 29.16 -2.05 3.04
C ASP A 464 29.78 -2.32 4.42
N GLU A 465 29.21 -1.76 5.50
CA GLU A 465 29.64 -2.08 6.86
C GLU A 465 29.24 -3.50 7.23
N LEU A 466 28.05 -3.97 6.85
CA LEU A 466 27.68 -5.39 7.02
C LEU A 466 28.70 -6.34 6.35
N VAL A 467 29.26 -5.96 5.20
CA VAL A 467 30.24 -6.79 4.48
C VAL A 467 31.65 -6.67 5.08
N LYS A 468 32.06 -5.47 5.52
CA LYS A 468 33.45 -5.18 5.95
C LYS A 468 33.68 -5.31 7.46
N ASP A 469 32.66 -5.01 8.26
CA ASP A 469 32.67 -4.99 9.72
C ASP A 469 31.27 -5.37 10.26
N GLN A 470 30.90 -6.62 10.02
CA GLN A 470 29.63 -7.19 10.47
C GLN A 470 29.40 -7.00 11.99
N PRO A 471 30.38 -7.22 12.88
CA PRO A 471 30.16 -7.02 14.32
C PRO A 471 29.74 -5.60 14.70
N SER A 472 30.30 -4.56 14.07
CA SER A 472 29.87 -3.18 14.32
C SER A 472 28.47 -2.93 13.75
N PHE A 473 28.17 -3.41 12.55
CA PHE A 473 26.83 -3.29 11.95
C PHE A 473 25.73 -3.90 12.84
N LEU A 474 25.95 -5.13 13.35
CA LEU A 474 24.98 -5.82 14.21
C LEU A 474 24.80 -5.13 15.56
N ARG A 475 25.90 -4.64 16.19
CA ARG A 475 25.84 -3.89 17.45
C ARG A 475 25.01 -2.61 17.34
N ARG A 476 25.01 -1.94 16.17
CA ARG A 476 24.14 -0.77 15.94
C ARG A 476 22.66 -1.14 16.00
N ILE A 477 22.28 -2.24 15.34
CA ILE A 477 20.89 -2.71 15.35
C ILE A 477 20.50 -3.17 16.76
N GLN A 478 21.37 -3.94 17.43
CA GLN A 478 21.15 -4.40 18.81
C GLN A 478 20.92 -3.22 19.76
N SER A 479 21.79 -2.21 19.76
CA SER A 479 21.63 -1.01 20.59
C SER A 479 20.38 -0.20 20.22
N PHE A 480 20.05 -0.08 18.94
CA PHE A 480 18.90 0.72 18.48
C PHE A 480 17.55 0.12 18.89
N LEU A 481 17.48 -1.21 18.91
CA LEU A 481 16.31 -1.98 19.30
C LEU A 481 16.29 -2.37 20.78
N ASP A 482 17.32 -1.99 21.56
CA ASP A 482 17.48 -2.34 22.97
C ASP A 482 17.41 -3.87 23.21
N LEU A 483 18.13 -4.62 22.38
CA LEU A 483 18.19 -6.07 22.42
C LEU A 483 19.29 -6.56 23.37
N ASP A 484 19.10 -7.76 23.94
CA ASP A 484 20.13 -8.41 24.76
C ASP A 484 21.39 -8.73 23.95
N GLU A 485 22.58 -8.63 24.57
CA GLU A 485 23.87 -8.85 23.90
C GLU A 485 24.01 -10.27 23.31
N SER A 486 23.31 -11.26 23.86
CA SER A 486 23.31 -12.64 23.35
C SER A 486 22.85 -12.78 21.90
N ILE A 487 22.15 -11.77 21.33
CA ILE A 487 21.82 -11.79 19.90
C ILE A 487 23.06 -11.76 19.00
N LEU A 488 24.18 -11.23 19.51
CA LEU A 488 25.44 -11.14 18.76
C LEU A 488 26.14 -12.50 18.64
N ASP A 489 25.74 -13.50 19.42
CA ASP A 489 26.27 -14.87 19.33
C ASP A 489 25.73 -15.62 18.10
N PHE A 490 24.66 -15.12 17.46
CA PHE A 490 24.10 -15.70 16.26
C PHE A 490 24.80 -15.16 15.00
N PRO A 491 25.30 -16.04 14.10
CA PRO A 491 25.87 -15.59 12.85
C PRO A 491 24.77 -15.07 11.91
N VAL A 492 25.12 -14.09 11.07
CA VAL A 492 24.26 -13.69 9.96
C VAL A 492 24.32 -14.78 8.89
N PRO A 493 23.18 -15.31 8.40
CA PRO A 493 23.19 -16.36 7.38
C PRO A 493 23.84 -15.88 6.07
N GLU A 494 25.04 -16.38 5.77
CA GLU A 494 25.79 -16.02 4.55
C GLU A 494 25.15 -16.63 3.28
N ASP A 495 24.57 -17.82 3.42
CA ASP A 495 24.01 -18.66 2.35
C ASP A 495 22.75 -18.05 1.71
N LYS A 496 21.97 -17.27 2.46
CA LYS A 496 20.72 -16.64 1.98
C LYS A 496 20.95 -15.56 0.93
N ASN A 497 22.12 -14.93 0.93
CA ASN A 497 22.54 -13.99 -0.10
C ASN A 497 23.35 -14.67 -1.22
N ALA A 498 23.92 -15.84 -0.95
CA ALA A 498 24.85 -16.57 -1.80
C ALA A 498 24.18 -17.62 -2.70
N LYS A 499 23.02 -17.32 -3.31
CA LYS A 499 22.47 -18.17 -4.41
C LYS A 499 23.41 -18.15 -5.61
N ASN A 500 24.53 -18.85 -5.57
CA ASN A 500 25.54 -18.87 -6.61
C ASN A 500 24.99 -19.71 -7.78
N SER A 501 24.32 -19.08 -8.73
CA SER A 501 24.22 -19.65 -10.07
C SER A 501 25.48 -19.29 -10.82
N GLY A 502 26.05 -20.26 -11.57
CA GLY A 502 27.24 -20.03 -12.41
C GLY A 502 27.08 -18.91 -13.46
N GLU A 503 25.85 -18.43 -13.64
CA GLU A 503 25.46 -17.39 -14.59
C GLU A 503 25.20 -16.02 -13.94
N LYS A 504 25.40 -15.87 -12.63
CA LYS A 504 25.35 -14.55 -12.00
C LYS A 504 26.43 -13.66 -12.61
N LEU A 505 26.01 -12.51 -13.12
CA LEU A 505 26.93 -11.47 -13.56
C LEU A 505 27.67 -10.95 -12.32
N LYS A 506 28.94 -11.33 -12.18
CA LYS A 506 29.78 -10.96 -11.02
C LYS A 506 30.26 -9.52 -11.10
N GLN A 507 30.50 -9.03 -12.31
CA GLN A 507 31.00 -7.69 -12.57
C GLN A 507 30.28 -7.10 -13.79
N MET A 508 29.97 -5.81 -13.72
CA MET A 508 29.43 -5.05 -14.83
C MET A 508 30.56 -4.55 -15.73
N LYS A 509 30.26 -4.27 -17.01
CA LYS A 509 31.19 -3.56 -17.91
C LYS A 509 31.53 -2.20 -17.32
N CYS A 510 32.74 -1.71 -17.54
CA CYS A 510 33.11 -0.39 -17.03
C CYS A 510 32.23 0.74 -17.58
N SER A 511 31.84 0.69 -18.86
CA SER A 511 30.91 1.66 -19.45
C SER A 511 29.55 1.70 -18.75
N ASP A 512 29.02 0.53 -18.37
CA ASP A 512 27.74 0.41 -17.67
C ASP A 512 27.84 0.89 -16.22
N ARG A 513 28.96 0.56 -15.55
CA ARG A 513 29.29 1.06 -14.22
C ARG A 513 29.36 2.57 -14.21
N ASP A 514 30.15 3.15 -15.11
CA ASP A 514 30.40 4.59 -15.14
C ASP A 514 29.12 5.35 -15.44
N ARG A 515 28.33 4.86 -16.40
CA ARG A 515 27.00 5.40 -16.68
C ARG A 515 26.09 5.38 -15.44
N LEU A 516 26.00 4.27 -14.72
CA LEU A 516 25.16 4.19 -13.51
C LEU A 516 25.69 5.08 -12.38
N PHE A 517 27.01 5.10 -12.20
CA PHE A 517 27.64 5.89 -11.14
C PHE A 517 27.41 7.39 -11.38
N GLU A 518 27.64 7.88 -12.61
CA GLU A 518 27.32 9.26 -13.01
C GLU A 518 25.82 9.57 -12.86
N LEU A 519 24.95 8.62 -13.22
CA LEU A 519 23.49 8.77 -13.10
C LEU A 519 23.04 8.98 -11.65
N TYR A 520 23.61 8.21 -10.71
CA TYR A 520 23.25 8.26 -9.29
C TYR A 520 24.03 9.29 -8.49
N GLN A 521 25.15 9.82 -9.01
CA GLN A 521 25.99 10.77 -8.30
C GLN A 521 25.21 11.94 -7.67
N PRO A 522 24.37 12.71 -8.40
CA PRO A 522 23.63 13.82 -7.79
C PRO A 522 22.66 13.37 -6.69
N MET A 523 22.13 12.15 -6.76
CA MET A 523 21.22 11.59 -5.76
C MET A 523 21.98 11.10 -4.52
N ASN A 524 23.19 10.59 -4.72
CA ASN A 524 24.08 10.21 -3.63
C ASN A 524 24.57 11.44 -2.89
N ASP A 525 24.93 12.51 -3.60
CA ASP A 525 25.30 13.79 -3.02
C ASP A 525 24.13 14.36 -2.19
N ASP A 526 22.91 14.32 -2.72
CA ASP A 526 21.69 14.72 -1.98
C ASP A 526 21.46 13.86 -0.72
N LEU A 527 21.74 12.55 -0.80
CA LEU A 527 21.64 11.65 0.35
C LEU A 527 22.65 12.01 1.44
N TYR A 528 23.92 12.24 1.09
CA TYR A 528 24.95 12.58 2.07
C TYR A 528 24.66 13.92 2.74
N ASP A 529 24.21 14.90 1.96
CA ASP A 529 23.80 16.20 2.48
C ASP A 529 22.60 16.09 3.42
N LEU A 530 21.61 15.28 3.06
CA LEU A 530 20.45 14.98 3.90
C LEU A 530 20.91 14.36 5.23
N LEU A 531 21.65 13.24 5.18
CA LEU A 531 22.10 12.52 6.38
C LEU A 531 23.02 13.39 7.25
N LYS A 532 23.84 14.26 6.67
CA LYS A 532 24.69 15.17 7.44
C LYS A 532 23.88 16.18 8.28
N LYS A 533 22.72 16.61 7.79
CA LYS A 533 21.90 17.68 8.40
C LYS A 533 20.84 17.15 9.38
N LEU A 534 20.39 15.91 9.22
CA LEU A 534 19.32 15.36 10.04
C LEU A 534 19.80 15.00 11.45
N PRO A 535 18.98 15.27 12.50
CA PRO A 535 19.13 14.60 13.77
C PRO A 535 18.88 13.11 13.56
N ARG A 536 19.63 12.25 14.25
CA ARG A 536 19.66 10.81 13.98
C ARG A 536 19.94 10.05 15.27
N PRO A 537 19.59 8.75 15.35
CA PRO A 537 19.98 7.88 16.45
C PRO A 537 21.51 7.89 16.65
N LYS A 538 21.96 7.69 17.89
CA LYS A 538 23.40 7.65 18.23
C LYS A 538 24.09 6.44 17.60
N GLU A 539 23.32 5.39 17.31
CA GLU A 539 23.75 4.13 16.71
C GLU A 539 24.06 4.28 15.21
N GLU A 540 23.58 5.34 14.55
CA GLU A 540 23.82 5.52 13.12
C GLU A 540 25.30 5.86 12.82
N GLN A 541 25.78 5.46 11.63
CA GLN A 541 27.13 5.75 11.16
C GLN A 541 27.36 7.26 10.98
N ARG A 542 28.48 7.76 11.50
CA ARG A 542 28.84 9.19 11.48
C ARG A 542 30.33 9.39 11.10
N PRO A 543 30.62 10.01 9.95
CA PRO A 543 29.69 10.29 8.85
C PRO A 543 29.11 8.99 8.25
N PHE A 544 27.99 9.08 7.53
CA PHE A 544 27.53 7.95 6.71
C PHE A 544 28.58 7.68 5.63
N PRO A 545 29.02 6.43 5.42
CA PRO A 545 30.10 6.14 4.48
C PRO A 545 29.68 6.48 3.05
N THR A 546 30.57 7.16 2.33
CA THR A 546 30.39 7.42 0.90
C THR A 546 30.41 6.10 0.13
N PHE A 547 29.51 5.96 -0.83
CA PHE A 547 29.42 4.79 -1.67
C PHE A 547 30.63 4.72 -2.60
N VAL A 548 31.25 3.54 -2.67
CA VAL A 548 32.39 3.30 -3.55
C VAL A 548 31.87 2.58 -4.80
N PRO A 549 32.18 3.07 -6.01
CA PRO A 549 31.79 2.37 -7.23
C PRO A 549 32.30 0.93 -7.22
N PRO A 550 31.50 -0.05 -7.69
CA PRO A 550 31.93 -1.44 -7.72
C PRO A 550 33.06 -1.65 -8.73
N SER A 551 33.83 -2.70 -8.53
CA SER A 551 34.78 -3.17 -9.55
C SER A 551 34.04 -3.47 -10.86
N CYS A 552 34.60 -3.05 -11.99
CA CYS A 552 34.12 -3.42 -13.30
C CYS A 552 35.09 -4.38 -13.99
N SER A 553 34.57 -5.20 -14.90
CA SER A 553 35.41 -5.86 -15.88
C SER A 553 35.70 -4.86 -16.98
N GLY A 554 36.98 -4.49 -17.13
CA GLY A 554 37.42 -3.81 -18.33
C GLY A 554 37.17 -4.75 -19.50
N ASN A 555 36.57 -4.24 -20.57
CA ASN A 555 37.00 -4.75 -21.86
C ASN A 555 38.52 -4.51 -21.86
N GLY A 556 39.31 -5.58 -21.88
CA GLY A 556 40.66 -5.46 -22.39
C GLY A 556 40.51 -4.74 -23.73
N ASN A 557 40.99 -3.50 -23.77
CA ASN A 557 41.07 -2.73 -25.00
C ASN A 557 42.06 -3.44 -25.93
N THR A 558 41.84 -3.21 -27.22
CA THR A 558 42.67 -3.51 -28.40
C THR A 558 42.65 -4.94 -28.91
#